data_AF-A0A8T3ME53-F1
#
_entry.id   AF-A0A8T3ME53-F1
#
_cell.length_a   1.000
_cell.length_b   1.000
_cell.length_c   1.000
_cell.angle_alpha   90.00
_cell.angle_beta   90.00
_cell.angle_gamma   90.00
#
_symmetry.space_group_name_H-M   'P 1'
#
loop_
_entity.id
_entity.type
_entity.pdbx_description
1 polymer ?
#
loop_
_entity_poly.entity_id
_entity_poly.type
_entity_poly.pdbx_seq_one_letter_code
_entity_poly.pdbx_strand_id
1 'polypeptide(L)'
;MTTIRTGPPAALRIEDLALAAANLGAVPLLAALVRGSPDGRDPLRGVVELVAVLGAIAAVATRNPGQERLDPDGLRGWLFAGPLLGGIGLVGADVSEHLGLDASWLLALLTFTAVVAAFAFGDRLPVLQEGRRRILVTPFVLVAAGWFTGFVASLFEGLDLAELGRALFAGDATMPGTPALAGIVVFAVLAGSATFYAMLVVAPRELAAPEPQPGVWLLRYAVFVVTAALGAGAVVLL
;
A
#
# COMPACT_ATOMS: atom_id res chain seq x y z
N MET A 1 -8.39 -1.67 32.79
CA MET A 1 -7.38 -0.61 32.98
C MET A 1 -7.01 -0.06 31.62
N THR A 2 -7.57 1.09 31.26
CA THR A 2 -7.32 1.77 29.99
C THR A 2 -6.13 2.69 30.20
N THR A 3 -4.96 2.33 29.69
CA THR A 3 -3.80 3.22 29.66
C THR A 3 -4.11 4.35 28.68
N ILE A 4 -4.54 5.48 29.21
CA ILE A 4 -4.68 6.72 28.46
C ILE A 4 -3.25 7.12 28.04
N ARG A 5 -2.94 7.02 26.74
CA ARG A 5 -1.72 7.61 26.18
C ARG A 5 -1.86 9.13 26.31
N THR A 6 -1.10 9.73 27.22
CA THR A 6 -1.11 11.17 27.52
C THR A 6 -0.09 11.98 26.71
N GLY A 7 0.55 11.39 25.71
CA GLY A 7 1.46 12.10 24.81
C GLY A 7 0.77 12.56 23.52
N PRO A 8 1.22 13.67 22.90
CA PRO A 8 0.80 14.00 21.55
C PRO A 8 1.08 12.80 20.63
N PRO A 9 0.16 12.43 19.72
CA PRO A 9 0.37 11.31 18.82
C PRO A 9 1.65 11.55 18.01
N ALA A 10 2.51 10.54 17.94
CA ALA A 10 3.74 10.63 17.17
C ALA A 10 3.39 10.89 15.69
N ALA A 11 4.03 11.91 15.11
CA ALA A 11 3.83 12.29 13.72
C ALA A 11 4.17 11.12 12.77
N LEU A 12 5.21 10.35 13.10
CA LEU A 12 5.60 9.11 12.42
C LEU A 12 5.53 7.94 13.40
N ARG A 13 5.06 6.79 12.92
CA ARG A 13 5.03 5.52 13.64
C ARG A 13 6.17 4.60 13.18
N ILE A 14 6.42 3.53 13.94
CA ILE A 14 7.43 2.53 13.56
C ILE A 14 7.08 1.86 12.23
N GLU A 15 5.80 1.70 11.93
CA GLU A 15 5.31 1.16 10.66
C GLU A 15 5.63 2.10 9.48
N ASP A 16 5.69 3.42 9.70
CA ASP A 16 6.10 4.39 8.67
C ASP A 16 7.60 4.31 8.41
N LEU A 17 8.39 4.13 9.47
CA LEU A 17 9.84 3.93 9.35
C LEU A 17 10.17 2.61 8.67
N ALA A 18 9.44 1.54 8.99
CA ALA A 18 9.58 0.24 8.32
C ALA A 18 9.22 0.34 6.84
N LEU A 19 8.16 1.07 6.50
CA LEU A 19 7.74 1.33 5.12
C LEU A 19 8.80 2.12 4.35
N ALA A 20 9.34 3.18 4.96
CA ALA A 20 10.43 3.96 4.39
C ALA A 20 11.69 3.12 4.15
N ALA A 21 12.09 2.30 5.14
CA ALA A 21 13.24 1.41 5.04
C ALA A 21 13.04 0.34 3.95
N ALA A 22 11.81 -0.18 3.81
CA ALA A 22 11.47 -1.12 2.76
C ALA A 22 11.62 -0.49 1.37
N ASN A 23 11.03 0.69 1.15
CA ASN A 23 11.12 1.41 -0.12
C ASN A 23 12.56 1.76 -0.50
N LEU A 24 13.37 2.23 0.45
CA LEU A 24 14.74 2.69 0.18
C LEU A 24 15.76 1.55 0.03
N GLY A 25 15.52 0.40 0.65
CA GLY A 25 16.52 -0.67 0.76
C GLY A 25 16.01 -2.02 0.29
N ALA A 26 14.99 -2.55 0.98
CA ALA A 26 14.53 -3.92 0.74
C ALA A 26 13.98 -4.12 -0.68
N VAL A 27 13.21 -3.16 -1.19
CA VAL A 27 12.58 -3.28 -2.51
C VAL A 27 13.62 -3.22 -3.65
N PRO A 28 14.54 -2.24 -3.72
CA PRO A 28 15.60 -2.25 -4.72
C PRO A 28 16.48 -3.50 -4.66
N LEU A 29 16.82 -3.94 -3.45
CA LEU A 29 17.63 -5.14 -3.25
C LEU A 29 16.92 -6.40 -3.79
N LEU A 30 15.65 -6.58 -3.44
CA LEU A 30 14.86 -7.71 -3.92
C LEU A 30 14.67 -7.65 -5.45
N ALA A 31 14.42 -6.46 -6.01
CA ALA A 31 14.30 -6.29 -7.46
C ALA A 31 15.60 -6.71 -8.19
N ALA A 32 16.76 -6.32 -7.67
CA ALA A 32 18.05 -6.71 -8.24
C ALA A 32 18.29 -8.23 -8.19
N LEU A 33 17.83 -8.89 -7.12
CA LEU A 33 17.97 -10.35 -6.96
C LEU A 33 17.02 -11.15 -7.87
N VAL A 34 15.82 -10.62 -8.18
CA VAL A 34 14.77 -11.34 -8.93
C VAL A 34 14.96 -11.29 -10.45
N ARG A 35 15.73 -10.35 -10.98
CA ARG A 35 16.03 -10.24 -12.44
C ARG A 35 16.63 -11.51 -13.08
N GLY A 36 17.03 -12.50 -12.28
CA GLY A 36 17.54 -13.79 -12.75
C GLY A 36 16.49 -14.90 -12.97
N SER A 37 15.20 -14.71 -12.68
CA SER A 37 14.17 -15.75 -12.88
C SER A 37 13.58 -15.67 -14.31
N PRO A 38 13.85 -16.63 -15.20
CA PRO A 38 13.47 -16.56 -16.62
C PRO A 38 11.96 -16.62 -16.88
N ASP A 39 11.17 -17.09 -15.91
CA ASP A 39 9.73 -17.33 -16.09
C ASP A 39 8.85 -16.36 -15.27
N GLY A 40 9.44 -15.39 -14.56
CA GLY A 40 8.72 -14.46 -13.67
C GLY A 40 8.08 -15.12 -12.44
N ARG A 41 8.21 -16.44 -12.29
CA ARG A 41 7.71 -17.20 -11.14
C ARG A 41 8.64 -17.02 -9.94
N ASP A 42 8.03 -16.71 -8.80
CA ASP A 42 8.69 -16.67 -7.50
C ASP A 42 7.71 -17.19 -6.43
N PRO A 43 7.68 -18.52 -6.21
CA PRO A 43 6.75 -19.12 -5.27
C PRO A 43 6.93 -18.63 -3.84
N LEU A 44 8.16 -18.26 -3.45
CA LEU A 44 8.43 -17.72 -2.12
C LEU A 44 7.77 -16.36 -1.96
N ARG A 45 7.91 -15.47 -2.96
CA ARG A 45 7.22 -14.19 -2.99
C ARG A 45 5.70 -14.37 -2.98
N GLY A 46 5.16 -15.28 -3.79
CA GLY A 46 3.73 -15.57 -3.81
C GLY A 46 3.18 -16.06 -2.45
N VAL A 47 3.95 -16.88 -1.71
CA VAL A 47 3.58 -17.28 -0.34
C VAL A 47 3.62 -16.09 0.63
N VAL A 48 4.64 -15.24 0.54
CA VAL A 48 4.74 -14.03 1.38
C VAL A 48 3.55 -13.10 1.14
N GLU A 49 3.19 -12.87 -0.13
CA GLU A 49 2.04 -12.06 -0.54
C GLU A 49 0.72 -12.67 -0.06
N LEU A 50 0.56 -13.99 -0.15
CA LEU A 50 -0.62 -14.69 0.35
C LEU A 50 -0.76 -14.54 1.88
N VAL A 51 0.33 -14.75 2.63
CA VAL A 51 0.33 -14.57 4.09
C VAL A 51 0.01 -13.13 4.46
N ALA A 52 0.53 -12.16 3.70
CA ALA A 52 0.23 -10.75 3.86
C ALA A 52 -1.27 -10.45 3.66
N VAL A 53 -1.86 -10.94 2.57
CA VAL A 53 -3.30 -10.80 2.28
C VAL A 53 -4.14 -11.43 3.38
N LEU A 54 -3.82 -12.67 3.80
CA LEU A 54 -4.52 -13.36 4.88
C LEU A 54 -4.41 -12.61 6.21
N GLY A 55 -3.25 -12.03 6.52
CA GLY A 55 -3.03 -11.18 7.68
C GLY A 55 -3.92 -9.93 7.66
N ALA A 56 -4.00 -9.24 6.52
CA ALA A 56 -4.88 -8.08 6.34
C ALA A 56 -6.36 -8.46 6.51
N ILE A 57 -6.80 -9.56 5.90
CA ILE A 57 -8.16 -10.08 6.05
C ILE A 57 -8.43 -10.39 7.53
N ALA A 58 -7.55 -11.12 8.21
CA ALA A 58 -7.71 -11.46 9.62
C ALA A 58 -7.78 -10.22 10.52
N ALA A 59 -6.97 -9.19 10.25
CA ALA A 59 -7.00 -7.95 11.01
C ALA A 59 -8.32 -7.18 10.85
N VAL A 60 -8.91 -7.23 9.65
CA VAL A 60 -10.20 -6.59 9.34
C VAL A 60 -11.36 -7.40 9.91
N ALA A 61 -11.25 -8.72 9.88
CA ALA A 61 -12.23 -9.64 10.43
C ALA A 61 -12.31 -9.56 11.96
N THR A 62 -11.20 -9.24 12.61
CA THR A 62 -11.10 -9.12 14.07
C THR A 62 -11.33 -7.69 14.54
N ARG A 63 -11.85 -7.53 15.76
CA ARG A 63 -12.23 -6.23 16.33
C ARG A 63 -11.32 -5.80 17.47
N ASN A 64 -11.21 -4.49 17.70
CA ASN A 64 -10.56 -3.95 18.89
C ASN A 64 -11.56 -3.93 20.07
N PRO A 65 -11.15 -4.24 21.32
CA PRO A 65 -12.05 -4.14 22.47
C PRO A 65 -12.59 -2.70 22.62
N GLY A 66 -13.91 -2.54 22.69
CA GLY A 66 -14.55 -1.24 22.93
C GLY A 66 -14.75 -0.36 21.69
N GLN A 67 -14.43 -0.83 20.48
CA GLN A 67 -14.90 -0.17 19.26
C GLN A 67 -16.37 -0.53 18.99
N GLU A 68 -17.18 0.47 18.66
CA GLU A 68 -18.51 0.25 18.09
C GLU A 68 -18.40 -0.64 16.84
N ARG A 69 -19.48 -1.35 16.52
CA ARG A 69 -19.55 -2.16 15.29
C ARG A 69 -19.06 -1.31 14.11
N LEU A 70 -18.43 -1.96 13.14
CA LEU A 70 -18.45 -1.46 11.77
C LEU A 70 -19.92 -1.55 11.33
N ASP A 71 -20.72 -0.62 11.82
CA ASP A 71 -22.14 -0.53 11.53
C ASP A 71 -22.25 -0.19 10.04
N PRO A 72 -23.15 -0.83 9.27
CA PRO A 72 -23.46 -0.37 7.92
C PRO A 72 -23.76 1.14 7.84
N ASP A 73 -24.19 1.75 8.95
CA ASP A 73 -24.47 3.19 9.08
C ASP A 73 -23.23 4.05 9.38
N GLY A 74 -22.09 3.43 9.72
CA GLY A 74 -20.83 4.09 10.02
C GLY A 74 -20.03 4.42 8.77
N LEU A 75 -20.22 5.63 8.21
CA LEU A 75 -19.53 6.16 7.02
C LEU A 75 -18.01 5.86 6.96
N ARG A 76 -17.32 5.88 8.10
CA ARG A 76 -15.86 5.68 8.17
C ARG A 76 -15.44 4.26 7.81
N GLY A 77 -16.19 3.24 8.24
CA GLY A 77 -15.88 1.84 7.95
C GLY A 77 -15.97 1.52 6.45
N TRP A 78 -17.06 1.96 5.82
CA TRP A 78 -17.29 1.79 4.38
C TRP A 78 -16.32 2.60 3.51
N LEU A 79 -15.96 3.81 3.96
CA LEU A 79 -15.02 4.66 3.23
C LEU A 79 -13.65 3.97 3.02
N PHE A 80 -13.20 3.17 3.99
CA PHE A 80 -11.93 2.44 3.89
C PHE A 80 -12.08 0.99 3.38
N ALA A 81 -13.28 0.42 3.41
CA ALA A 81 -13.52 -0.93 2.89
C ALA A 81 -13.27 -1.03 1.39
N GLY A 82 -13.73 -0.06 0.60
CA GLY A 82 -13.53 -0.04 -0.86
C GLY A 82 -12.04 -0.03 -1.26
N PRO A 83 -11.25 0.95 -0.77
CA PRO A 83 -9.82 0.99 -1.05
C PRO A 83 -9.07 -0.27 -0.57
N LEU A 84 -9.42 -0.81 0.60
CA LEU A 84 -8.85 -2.06 1.09
C LEU A 84 -9.15 -3.23 0.15
N LEU A 85 -10.41 -3.38 -0.29
CA LEU A 85 -10.82 -4.43 -1.21
C LEU A 85 -10.03 -4.37 -2.52
N GLY A 86 -9.86 -3.17 -3.07
CA GLY A 86 -9.04 -3.00 -4.27
C GLY A 86 -7.56 -3.32 -4.02
N GLY A 87 -7.01 -2.96 -2.85
CA GLY A 87 -5.64 -3.33 -2.49
C GLY A 87 -5.44 -4.84 -2.34
N ILE A 88 -6.36 -5.52 -1.64
CA ILE A 88 -6.34 -6.97 -1.47
C ILE A 88 -6.52 -7.68 -2.81
N GLY A 89 -7.43 -7.21 -3.67
CA GLY A 89 -7.64 -7.79 -4.99
C GLY A 89 -6.41 -7.66 -5.89
N LEU A 90 -5.73 -6.51 -5.82
CA LEU A 90 -4.52 -6.25 -6.60
C LEU A 90 -3.35 -7.14 -6.14
N VAL A 91 -3.07 -7.19 -4.84
CA VAL A 91 -2.00 -8.08 -4.31
C VAL A 91 -2.39 -9.56 -4.49
N GLY A 92 -3.67 -9.90 -4.35
CA GLY A 92 -4.16 -11.27 -4.55
C GLY A 92 -4.06 -11.75 -6.00
N ALA A 93 -4.16 -10.85 -6.98
CA ALA A 93 -3.87 -11.17 -8.37
C ALA A 93 -2.37 -11.48 -8.55
N ASP A 94 -1.49 -10.67 -7.97
CA ASP A 94 -0.02 -10.85 -8.00
C ASP A 94 0.40 -12.22 -7.42
N VAL A 95 -0.26 -12.65 -6.32
CA VAL A 95 -0.07 -13.99 -5.71
C VAL A 95 -0.26 -15.10 -6.74
N SER A 96 -1.29 -15.00 -7.58
CA SER A 96 -1.61 -16.05 -8.55
C SER A 96 -0.54 -16.18 -9.62
N GLU A 97 0.02 -15.04 -10.07
CA GLU A 97 1.09 -14.98 -11.06
C GLU A 97 2.38 -15.56 -10.47
N HIS A 98 2.79 -15.12 -9.28
CA HIS A 98 4.00 -15.60 -8.61
C HIS A 98 3.95 -17.09 -8.25
N LEU A 99 2.78 -17.61 -7.88
CA LEU A 99 2.57 -19.03 -7.60
C LEU A 99 2.38 -19.88 -8.88
N GLY A 100 2.27 -19.26 -10.06
CA GLY A 100 2.02 -19.96 -11.32
C GLY A 100 0.64 -20.62 -11.38
N LEU A 101 -0.36 -20.05 -10.71
CA LEU A 101 -1.73 -20.54 -10.67
C LEU A 101 -2.54 -19.91 -11.81
N ASP A 102 -3.09 -20.73 -12.70
CA ASP A 102 -4.03 -20.29 -13.74
C ASP A 102 -5.45 -20.11 -13.16
N ALA A 103 -5.54 -19.27 -12.12
CA ALA A 103 -6.74 -19.10 -11.29
C ALA A 103 -6.82 -17.69 -10.67
N SER A 104 -6.23 -16.68 -11.32
CA SER A 104 -6.15 -15.29 -10.84
C SER A 104 -7.53 -14.72 -10.45
N TRP A 105 -8.54 -14.93 -11.30
CA TRP A 105 -9.92 -14.49 -11.05
C TRP A 105 -10.57 -15.21 -9.86
N LEU A 106 -10.25 -16.48 -9.64
CA LEU A 106 -10.76 -17.27 -8.51
C LEU A 106 -10.15 -16.76 -7.20
N LEU A 107 -8.85 -16.47 -7.17
CA LEU A 107 -8.19 -15.90 -6.00
C LEU A 107 -8.70 -14.49 -5.68
N ALA A 108 -8.92 -13.66 -6.69
CA ALA A 108 -9.57 -12.35 -6.52
C ALA A 108 -10.99 -12.50 -5.95
N LEU A 109 -11.79 -13.45 -6.45
CA LEU A 109 -13.14 -13.71 -5.95
C LEU A 109 -13.13 -14.25 -4.51
N LEU A 110 -12.23 -15.18 -4.19
CA LEU A 110 -12.09 -15.77 -2.85
C LEU A 110 -11.66 -14.71 -1.83
N THR A 111 -10.68 -13.88 -2.17
CA THR A 111 -10.22 -12.79 -1.29
C THR A 111 -11.32 -11.75 -1.09
N PHE A 112 -12.03 -11.35 -2.14
CA PHE A 112 -13.22 -10.49 -2.04
C PHE A 112 -14.27 -11.10 -1.10
N THR A 113 -14.62 -12.37 -1.31
CA THR A 113 -15.62 -13.08 -0.50
C THR A 113 -15.17 -13.19 0.96
N ALA A 114 -13.89 -13.44 1.21
CA ALA A 114 -13.33 -13.52 2.56
C ALA A 114 -13.40 -12.17 3.29
N VAL A 115 -13.14 -11.05 2.60
CA VAL A 115 -13.29 -9.71 3.18
C VAL A 115 -14.76 -9.42 3.47
N VAL A 116 -15.66 -9.66 2.51
CA VAL A 116 -17.11 -9.45 2.73
C VAL A 116 -17.62 -10.32 3.87
N ALA A 117 -17.21 -11.58 3.95
CA ALA A 117 -17.53 -12.49 5.04
C ALA A 117 -16.94 -12.00 6.37
N ALA A 118 -15.72 -11.47 6.39
CA ALA A 118 -15.10 -10.87 7.56
C ALA A 118 -15.92 -9.69 8.11
N PHE A 119 -16.47 -8.85 7.23
CA PHE A 119 -17.40 -7.78 7.63
C PHE A 119 -18.74 -8.35 8.12
N ALA A 120 -19.36 -9.26 7.37
CA ALA A 120 -20.68 -9.82 7.68
C ALA A 120 -20.70 -10.67 8.97
N PHE A 121 -19.61 -11.40 9.25
CA PHE A 121 -19.50 -12.30 10.41
C PHE A 121 -18.60 -11.76 11.52
N GLY A 122 -18.21 -10.48 11.47
CA GLY A 122 -17.32 -9.87 12.45
C GLY A 122 -17.78 -10.02 13.91
N ASP A 123 -19.08 -10.22 14.16
CA ASP A 123 -19.64 -10.44 15.51
C ASP A 123 -19.25 -11.78 16.12
N ARG A 124 -18.87 -12.76 15.29
CA ARG A 124 -18.51 -14.12 15.72
C ARG A 124 -17.00 -14.31 15.81
N LEU A 125 -16.23 -13.29 15.46
CA LEU A 125 -14.78 -13.35 15.36
C LEU A 125 -14.11 -12.86 16.64
N PRO A 126 -12.91 -13.37 16.95
CA PRO A 126 -12.22 -13.02 18.18
C PRO A 126 -11.86 -11.53 18.21
N VAL A 127 -11.90 -10.97 19.42
CA VAL A 127 -11.47 -9.60 19.68
C VAL A 127 -9.94 -9.58 19.86
N LEU A 128 -9.25 -8.79 19.05
CA LEU A 128 -7.80 -8.61 19.10
C LEU A 128 -7.45 -7.19 19.52
N GLN A 129 -6.45 -7.07 20.40
CA GLN A 129 -5.89 -5.76 20.74
C GLN A 129 -5.29 -5.08 19.50
N GLU A 130 -5.40 -3.76 19.44
CA GLU A 130 -4.90 -2.91 18.36
C GLU A 130 -3.47 -3.27 17.89
N GLY A 131 -2.54 -3.49 18.83
CA GLY A 131 -1.16 -3.86 18.50
C GLY A 131 -1.05 -5.14 17.66
N ARG A 132 -1.88 -6.15 17.94
CA ARG A 132 -1.89 -7.40 17.17
C ARG A 132 -2.47 -7.20 15.77
N ARG A 133 -3.54 -6.40 15.66
CA ARG A 133 -4.15 -6.06 14.37
C ARG A 133 -3.17 -5.31 13.46
N ARG A 134 -2.39 -4.38 14.03
CA ARG A 134 -1.31 -3.67 13.32
C ARG A 134 -0.22 -4.62 12.80
N ILE A 135 0.22 -5.56 13.64
CA ILE A 135 1.21 -6.57 13.25
C ILE A 135 0.67 -7.43 12.10
N LEU A 136 -0.60 -7.84 12.14
CA LEU A 136 -1.23 -8.61 11.08
C LEU A 136 -1.32 -7.86 9.74
N VAL A 137 -1.50 -6.54 9.76
CA VAL A 137 -1.56 -5.68 8.56
C VAL A 137 -0.19 -5.31 8.01
N THR A 138 0.84 -5.25 8.86
CA THR A 138 2.16 -4.74 8.45
C THR A 138 2.76 -5.48 7.25
N PRO A 139 2.75 -6.81 7.17
CA PRO A 139 3.26 -7.53 5.99
C PRO A 139 2.56 -7.10 4.69
N PHE A 140 1.24 -6.92 4.71
CA PHE A 140 0.47 -6.42 3.57
C PHE A 140 0.92 -5.04 3.12
N VAL A 141 1.07 -4.11 4.06
CA VAL A 141 1.53 -2.75 3.77
C VAL A 141 2.94 -2.76 3.16
N LEU A 142 3.84 -3.62 3.65
CA LEU A 142 5.21 -3.74 3.13
C LEU A 142 5.26 -4.36 1.73
N VAL A 143 4.52 -5.44 1.50
CA VAL A 143 4.36 -6.06 0.17
C VAL A 143 3.82 -5.05 -0.83
N ALA A 144 2.77 -4.34 -0.44
CA ALA A 144 2.14 -3.34 -1.28
C ALA A 144 3.06 -2.15 -1.60
N ALA A 145 3.99 -1.81 -0.69
CA ALA A 145 5.02 -0.82 -0.93
C ALA A 145 5.99 -1.23 -2.04
N GLY A 146 6.38 -2.51 -2.05
CA GLY A 146 7.20 -3.10 -3.11
C GLY A 146 6.50 -3.05 -4.45
N TRP A 147 5.23 -3.44 -4.49
CA TRP A 147 4.40 -3.35 -5.70
C TRP A 147 4.33 -1.91 -6.22
N PHE A 148 4.00 -0.95 -5.36
CA PHE A 148 3.91 0.45 -5.74
C PHE A 148 5.24 1.01 -6.24
N THR A 149 6.35 0.70 -5.57
CA THR A 149 7.69 1.14 -5.98
C THR A 149 8.06 0.55 -7.35
N GLY A 150 7.73 -0.72 -7.61
CA GLY A 150 7.92 -1.36 -8.91
C GLY A 150 7.07 -0.71 -10.00
N PHE A 151 5.80 -0.41 -9.71
CA PHE A 151 4.93 0.34 -10.61
C PHE A 151 5.51 1.72 -10.93
N VAL A 152 5.96 2.48 -9.92
CA VAL A 152 6.60 3.77 -10.12
C VAL A 152 7.87 3.64 -10.97
N ALA A 153 8.71 2.62 -10.72
CA ALA A 153 9.90 2.36 -11.54
C ALA A 153 9.51 2.11 -13.01
N SER A 154 8.46 1.32 -13.27
CA SER A 154 7.98 1.05 -14.64
C SER A 154 7.43 2.29 -15.36
N LEU A 155 6.85 3.26 -14.62
CA LEU A 155 6.42 4.53 -15.20
C LEU A 155 7.60 5.41 -15.65
N PHE A 156 8.76 5.25 -14.99
CA PHE A 156 9.97 5.99 -15.31
C PHE A 156 10.93 5.23 -16.24
N GLU A 157 10.66 3.94 -16.50
CA GLU A 157 11.42 3.15 -17.44
C GLU A 157 11.27 3.73 -18.86
N GLY A 158 12.38 4.15 -19.46
CA GLY A 158 12.39 4.79 -20.78
C GLY A 158 12.13 6.30 -20.78
N LEU A 159 11.91 6.95 -19.63
CA LEU A 159 11.87 8.41 -19.53
C LEU A 159 13.26 8.98 -19.23
N ASP A 160 13.68 10.01 -19.98
CA ASP A 160 14.83 10.84 -19.59
C ASP A 160 14.42 11.74 -18.41
N LEU A 161 14.73 11.29 -17.20
CA LEU A 161 14.45 12.02 -15.95
C LEU A 161 15.13 13.40 -15.91
N ALA A 162 16.27 13.56 -16.59
CA ALA A 162 16.96 14.84 -16.66
C ALA A 162 16.22 15.80 -17.60
N GLU A 163 15.61 15.31 -18.67
CA GLU A 163 14.75 16.09 -19.56
C GLU A 163 13.43 16.46 -18.87
N LEU A 164 12.79 15.51 -18.17
CA LEU A 164 11.59 15.77 -17.36
C LEU A 164 11.85 16.82 -16.27
N GLY A 165 12.99 16.71 -15.57
CA GLY A 165 13.41 17.69 -14.56
C GLY A 165 13.66 19.08 -15.15
N ARG A 166 14.29 19.16 -16.33
CA ARG A 166 14.47 20.44 -17.04
C ARG A 166 13.12 21.04 -17.45
N ALA A 167 12.20 20.24 -17.99
CA ALA A 167 10.87 20.70 -18.36
C ALA A 167 10.05 21.22 -17.16
N LEU A 168 10.17 20.57 -15.99
CA LEU A 168 9.43 20.94 -14.77
C LEU A 168 10.03 22.13 -14.01
N PHE A 169 11.35 22.20 -13.90
CA PHE A 169 12.02 23.14 -12.99
C PHE A 169 12.78 24.26 -13.71
N ALA A 170 13.27 24.02 -14.93
CA ALA A 170 13.99 25.05 -15.69
C ALA A 170 13.05 25.93 -16.52
N GLY A 171 11.76 25.55 -16.64
CA GLY A 171 10.75 26.33 -17.34
C GLY A 171 11.08 26.56 -18.81
N ASP A 172 11.79 25.61 -19.44
CA ASP A 172 12.27 25.74 -20.81
C ASP A 172 11.07 25.76 -21.78
N ALA A 173 10.59 26.98 -22.06
CA ALA A 173 9.38 27.29 -22.82
C ALA A 173 9.55 27.14 -24.34
N THR A 174 10.69 26.59 -24.78
CA THR A 174 11.03 26.42 -26.20
C THR A 174 10.19 25.34 -26.89
N MET A 175 9.51 24.47 -26.14
CA MET A 175 8.46 23.60 -26.66
C MET A 175 7.06 24.14 -26.31
N PRO A 176 6.25 24.59 -27.28
CA PRO A 176 4.86 24.93 -27.02
C PRO A 176 4.09 23.67 -26.57
N GLY A 177 3.58 23.66 -25.33
CA GLY A 177 2.73 22.59 -24.78
C GLY A 177 3.37 21.69 -23.71
N THR A 178 4.68 21.73 -23.50
CA THR A 178 5.40 20.89 -22.52
C THR A 178 5.11 21.17 -21.04
N PRO A 179 4.98 22.42 -20.54
CA PRO A 179 4.76 22.63 -19.10
C PRO A 179 3.36 22.19 -18.65
N ALA A 180 2.35 22.33 -19.52
CA ALA A 180 0.99 21.85 -19.26
C ALA A 180 0.94 20.32 -19.25
N LEU A 181 1.60 19.67 -20.22
CA LEU A 181 1.70 18.20 -20.28
C LEU A 181 2.47 17.65 -19.06
N ALA A 182 3.60 18.26 -18.69
CA ALA A 182 4.38 17.88 -17.53
C ALA A 182 3.58 18.03 -16.23
N GLY A 183 2.82 19.14 -16.09
CA GLY A 183 1.90 19.34 -14.97
C GLY A 183 0.79 18.28 -14.89
N ILE A 184 0.21 17.89 -16.03
CA ILE A 184 -0.78 16.82 -16.11
C ILE A 184 -0.18 15.47 -15.69
N VAL A 185 1.03 15.15 -16.16
CA VAL A 185 1.74 13.92 -15.81
C VAL A 185 2.05 13.89 -14.31
N VAL A 186 2.60 14.97 -13.75
CA VAL A 186 2.86 15.06 -12.30
C VAL A 186 1.58 14.94 -11.49
N PHE A 187 0.50 15.62 -11.91
CA PHE A 187 -0.79 15.50 -11.24
C PHE A 187 -1.34 14.06 -11.31
N ALA A 188 -1.28 13.42 -12.48
CA ALA A 188 -1.75 12.05 -12.66
C ALA A 188 -0.94 11.06 -11.80
N VAL A 189 0.38 11.23 -11.73
CA VAL A 189 1.25 10.42 -10.85
C VAL A 189 0.89 10.64 -9.39
N LEU A 190 0.74 11.90 -8.94
CA LEU A 190 0.37 12.22 -7.56
C LEU A 190 -1.04 11.73 -7.19
N ALA A 191 -2.01 11.85 -8.09
CA ALA A 191 -3.37 11.37 -7.88
C ALA A 191 -3.43 9.83 -7.85
N GLY A 192 -2.70 9.19 -8.76
CA GLY A 192 -2.51 7.74 -8.78
C GLY A 192 -1.85 7.25 -7.49
N SER A 193 -0.74 7.87 -7.08
CA SER A 193 -0.04 7.51 -5.86
C SER A 193 -0.86 7.77 -4.60
N ALA A 194 -1.69 8.81 -4.58
CA ALA A 194 -2.61 9.05 -3.48
C ALA A 194 -3.68 7.94 -3.39
N THR A 195 -4.19 7.49 -4.55
CA THR A 195 -5.14 6.36 -4.61
C THR A 195 -4.50 5.07 -4.12
N PHE A 196 -3.29 4.75 -4.59
CA PHE A 196 -2.54 3.59 -4.12
C PHE A 196 -2.22 3.68 -2.62
N TYR A 197 -1.76 4.83 -2.14
CA TYR A 197 -1.50 5.04 -0.72
C TYR A 197 -2.76 4.86 0.12
N ALA A 198 -3.91 5.35 -0.36
CA ALA A 198 -5.20 5.16 0.29
C ALA A 198 -5.57 3.67 0.38
N MET A 199 -5.40 2.93 -0.72
CA MET A 199 -5.73 1.49 -0.82
C MET A 199 -4.79 0.59 -0.02
N LEU A 200 -3.49 0.86 -0.11
CA LEU A 200 -2.43 -0.05 0.31
C LEU A 200 -1.87 0.26 1.71
N VAL A 201 -2.02 1.51 2.17
CA VAL A 201 -1.43 1.97 3.43
C VAL A 201 -2.49 2.51 4.38
N VAL A 202 -3.29 3.49 3.94
CA VAL A 202 -4.25 4.17 4.83
C VAL A 202 -5.37 3.25 5.24
N ALA A 203 -6.12 2.69 4.29
CA ALA A 203 -7.27 1.85 4.55
C ALA A 203 -6.97 0.65 5.46
N PRO A 204 -5.94 -0.19 5.19
CA PRO A 204 -5.64 -1.31 6.06
C PRO A 204 -5.20 -0.86 7.47
N ARG A 205 -4.49 0.26 7.59
CA ARG A 205 -4.08 0.80 8.90
C ARG A 205 -5.22 1.43 9.68
N GLU A 206 -6.09 2.19 9.03
CA GLU A 206 -7.28 2.80 9.62
C GLU A 206 -8.24 1.74 10.11
N LEU A 207 -8.44 0.66 9.35
CA LEU A 207 -9.29 -0.45 9.78
C LEU A 207 -8.69 -1.21 10.96
N ALA A 208 -7.36 -1.40 11.00
CA ALA A 208 -6.67 -2.08 12.11
C ALA A 208 -6.55 -1.21 13.39
N ALA A 209 -6.33 0.09 13.22
CA ALA A 209 -6.00 1.04 14.27
C ALA A 209 -6.30 2.49 13.83
N PRO A 210 -7.57 2.93 13.96
CA PRO A 210 -8.01 4.24 13.47
C PRO A 210 -7.19 5.38 14.04
N GLU A 211 -6.83 6.37 13.21
CA GLU A 211 -6.13 7.54 13.73
C GLU A 211 -7.08 8.55 14.38
N PRO A 212 -6.65 9.20 15.48
CA PRO A 212 -7.40 10.30 16.09
C PRO A 212 -7.20 11.63 15.35
N GLN A 213 -6.15 11.77 14.53
CA GLN A 213 -5.82 13.02 13.83
C GLN A 213 -5.71 12.83 12.31
N PRO A 214 -6.63 13.40 11.51
CA PRO A 214 -6.64 13.19 10.05
C PRO A 214 -5.46 13.86 9.33
N GLY A 215 -4.92 14.96 9.86
CA GLY A 215 -3.84 15.72 9.20
C GLY A 215 -2.48 15.01 9.14
N VAL A 216 -2.26 14.00 9.99
CA VAL A 216 -0.97 13.26 10.05
C VAL A 216 -0.75 12.42 8.78
N TRP A 217 -1.83 12.07 8.06
CA TRP A 217 -1.75 11.29 6.83
C TRP A 217 -1.01 12.01 5.70
N LEU A 218 -1.08 13.34 5.62
CA LEU A 218 -0.35 14.12 4.61
C LEU A 218 1.16 14.01 4.79
N LEU A 219 1.64 14.11 6.03
CA LEU A 219 3.06 13.96 6.33
C LEU A 219 3.55 12.54 5.97
N ARG A 220 2.82 11.52 6.39
CA ARG A 220 3.18 10.12 6.11
C ARG A 220 3.09 9.79 4.62
N TYR A 221 2.13 10.38 3.92
CA TYR A 221 2.03 10.29 2.47
C TYR A 221 3.25 10.92 1.79
N ALA A 222 3.67 12.12 2.22
CA ALA A 222 4.87 12.77 1.69
C ALA A 222 6.12 11.90 1.90
N VAL A 223 6.29 11.32 3.10
CA VAL A 223 7.39 10.38 3.38
C VAL A 223 7.31 9.15 2.49
N PHE A 224 6.13 8.56 2.32
CA PHE A 224 5.92 7.41 1.45
C PHE A 224 6.28 7.72 -0.01
N VAL A 225 5.77 8.82 -0.57
CA VAL A 225 6.05 9.21 -1.97
C VAL A 225 7.53 9.47 -2.19
N VAL A 226 8.17 10.23 -1.29
CA VAL A 226 9.61 10.53 -1.41
C VAL A 226 10.44 9.24 -1.34
N THR A 227 10.16 8.37 -0.38
CA THR A 227 10.91 7.11 -0.23
C THR A 227 10.67 6.13 -1.37
N ALA A 228 9.43 6.04 -1.87
CA ALA A 228 9.09 5.22 -3.04
C ALA A 228 9.74 5.75 -4.32
N ALA A 229 9.77 7.06 -4.53
CA ALA A 229 10.44 7.68 -5.68
C ALA A 229 11.95 7.44 -5.66
N LEU A 230 12.59 7.61 -4.50
CA LEU A 230 14.02 7.29 -4.33
C LEU A 230 14.31 5.81 -4.53
N GLY A 231 13.47 4.93 -3.96
CA GLY A 231 13.55 3.49 -4.16
C GLY A 231 13.40 3.07 -5.62
N ALA A 232 12.40 3.62 -6.32
CA ALA A 232 12.18 3.39 -7.74
C ALA A 232 13.38 3.86 -8.58
N GLY A 233 13.96 5.02 -8.27
CA GLY A 233 15.20 5.49 -8.89
C GLY A 233 16.35 4.49 -8.71
N ALA A 234 16.50 3.91 -7.52
CA ALA A 234 17.49 2.87 -7.28
C ALA A 234 17.19 1.58 -8.09
N VAL A 235 15.92 1.17 -8.19
CA VAL A 235 15.51 0.02 -9.02
C VAL A 235 15.87 0.23 -10.49
N VAL A 236 15.68 1.44 -11.03
CA VAL A 236 15.99 1.76 -12.43
C VAL A 236 17.49 1.79 -12.71
N LEU A 237 18.31 2.16 -11.72
CA LEU A 237 19.77 2.28 -11.86
C LEU A 237 20.54 0.97 -11.68
N LEU A 238 19.99 0.04 -10.88
CA LEU A 238 20.50 -1.34 -10.74
C LEU A 238 20.14 -2.16 -11.97
#